data_AF-A0A959AZ37-F1
#
_entry.id   AF-A0A959AZ37-F1
#
_cell.length_a   1.000
_cell.length_b   1.000
_cell.length_c   1.000
_cell.angle_alpha   90.00
_cell.angle_beta   90.00
_cell.angle_gamma   90.00
#
_symmetry.space_group_name_H-M   'P 1'
#
loop_
_entity.id
_entity.type
_entity.pdbx_description
1 polymer ?
#
loop_
_entity_poly.entity_id
_entity_poly.type
_entity_poly.pdbx_seq_one_letter_code
_entity_poly.pdbx_strand_id
1 'polypeptide(L)'
;MQDKTSRAQKIIQSNALFAAAGGAIPVPVLDVGAVTLVQLDMLKALCKLHEVNYSELQGKAIITALSGSLMARLSASAFKLIPGIGTLLGGISMAAFSAANTYSIGQVFDHLLSRYGSLDNFDIEEMRKVFQEEFEKGKAFFEKNRPK
;
A
#
# COMPACT_ATOMS: atom_id res chain seq x y z
N MET A 1 -15.85 -5.75 -18.06
CA MET A 1 -15.26 -4.65 -17.26
C MET A 1 -15.57 -4.77 -15.77
N GLN A 2 -16.84 -4.88 -15.33
CA GLN A 2 -17.18 -5.02 -13.89
C GLN A 2 -16.52 -6.23 -13.19
N ASP A 3 -16.36 -7.36 -13.88
CA ASP A 3 -15.70 -8.55 -13.33
C ASP A 3 -14.22 -8.30 -12.99
N LYS A 4 -13.49 -7.60 -13.87
CA LYS A 4 -12.06 -7.32 -13.71
C LYS A 4 -11.81 -6.41 -12.51
N THR A 5 -12.59 -5.33 -12.37
CA THR A 5 -12.52 -4.42 -11.21
C THR A 5 -12.84 -5.17 -9.91
N SER A 6 -13.88 -6.01 -9.89
CA SER A 6 -14.23 -6.78 -8.68
C SER A 6 -13.12 -7.76 -8.29
N ARG A 7 -12.49 -8.42 -9.27
CA ARG A 7 -11.37 -9.34 -9.04
C ARG A 7 -10.11 -8.62 -8.56
N ALA A 8 -9.80 -7.46 -9.12
CA ALA A 8 -8.69 -6.62 -8.65
C ALA A 8 -8.91 -6.22 -7.18
N GLN A 9 -10.11 -5.75 -6.83
CA GLN A 9 -10.45 -5.40 -5.45
C GLN A 9 -10.28 -6.58 -4.48
N LYS A 10 -10.68 -7.80 -4.86
CA LYS A 10 -10.47 -9.00 -4.03
C LYS A 10 -8.99 -9.29 -3.80
N ILE A 11 -8.16 -9.19 -4.84
CA ILE A 11 -6.70 -9.37 -4.74
C ILE A 11 -6.10 -8.35 -3.76
N ILE A 12 -6.47 -7.08 -3.92
CA ILE A 12 -5.95 -5.97 -3.10
C ILE A 12 -6.40 -6.12 -1.63
N GLN A 13 -7.69 -6.37 -1.38
CA GLN A 13 -8.21 -6.52 -0.02
C GLN A 13 -7.61 -7.72 0.71
N SER A 14 -7.44 -8.86 0.03
CA SER A 14 -6.81 -10.04 0.63
C SER A 14 -5.37 -9.77 1.04
N ASN A 15 -4.58 -9.11 0.18
CA ASN A 15 -3.19 -8.78 0.48
C ASN A 15 -3.07 -7.70 1.56
N ALA A 16 -3.97 -6.71 1.58
CA ALA A 16 -4.05 -5.74 2.67
C ALA A 16 -4.33 -6.42 4.02
N LEU A 17 -5.21 -7.44 4.05
CA LEU A 17 -5.46 -8.23 5.25
C LEU A 17 -4.23 -9.05 5.67
N PHE A 18 -3.53 -9.67 4.73
CA PHE A 18 -2.26 -10.36 5.01
C PHE A 18 -1.18 -9.40 5.54
N ALA A 19 -1.11 -8.18 5.02
CA ALA A 19 -0.18 -7.16 5.51
C ALA A 19 -0.55 -6.67 6.93
N ALA A 20 -1.84 -6.56 7.25
CA ALA A 20 -2.31 -6.30 8.61
C ALA A 20 -1.90 -7.42 9.57
N ALA A 21 -2.03 -8.69 9.15
CA ALA A 21 -1.65 -9.84 9.94
C ALA A 21 -0.12 -9.94 10.11
N GLY A 22 0.66 -9.64 9.07
CA GLY A 22 2.12 -9.55 9.14
C GLY A 22 2.60 -8.47 10.11
N GLY A 23 1.99 -7.28 10.03
CA GLY A 23 2.26 -6.14 10.92
C GLY A 23 1.80 -6.32 12.38
N ALA A 24 1.17 -7.46 12.71
CA ALA A 24 0.87 -7.85 14.08
C ALA A 24 2.01 -8.65 14.74
N ILE A 25 3.03 -9.06 13.97
CA ILE A 25 4.22 -9.77 14.47
C ILE A 25 5.26 -8.70 14.87
N PRO A 26 5.63 -8.59 16.16
CA PRO A 26 6.50 -7.53 16.65
C PRO A 26 7.98 -7.82 16.34
N VAL A 27 8.35 -7.90 15.06
CA VAL A 27 9.76 -8.04 14.62
C VAL A 27 10.06 -7.02 13.52
N PRO A 28 10.65 -5.85 13.86
CA PRO A 28 10.78 -4.68 12.98
C PRO A 28 11.45 -4.90 11.61
N VAL A 29 12.32 -5.91 11.48
CA VAL A 29 13.09 -6.17 10.25
C VAL A 29 12.43 -7.24 9.38
N LEU A 30 11.77 -8.22 10.00
CA LEU A 30 10.99 -9.24 9.29
C LEU A 30 9.73 -8.62 8.65
N ASP A 31 9.21 -7.55 9.25
CA ASP A 31 7.96 -6.89 8.85
C ASP A 31 8.06 -6.21 7.47
N VAL A 32 9.15 -5.48 7.19
CA VAL A 32 9.31 -4.75 5.91
C VAL A 32 9.51 -5.70 4.73
N GLY A 33 10.36 -6.73 4.91
CA GLY A 33 10.59 -7.73 3.87
C GLY A 33 9.34 -8.55 3.58
N ALA A 34 8.65 -9.02 4.63
CA ALA A 34 7.41 -9.78 4.48
C ALA A 34 6.30 -8.97 3.81
N VAL A 35 6.07 -7.72 4.24
CA VAL A 35 5.09 -6.82 3.60
C VAL A 35 5.45 -6.53 2.15
N THR A 36 6.74 -6.37 1.83
CA THR A 36 7.19 -6.19 0.44
C THR A 36 6.88 -7.42 -0.41
N LEU A 37 7.07 -8.64 0.13
CA LEU A 37 6.71 -9.87 -0.58
C LEU A 37 5.21 -9.96 -0.84
N VAL A 38 4.37 -9.61 0.14
CA VAL A 38 2.92 -9.51 -0.03
C VAL A 38 2.56 -8.52 -1.14
N GLN A 39 3.19 -7.35 -1.16
CA GLN A 39 2.95 -6.33 -2.20
C GLN A 39 3.42 -6.77 -3.59
N LEU A 40 4.52 -7.53 -3.70
CA LEU A 40 5.00 -8.07 -4.97
C LEU A 40 4.13 -9.21 -5.49
N ASP A 41 3.63 -10.09 -4.61
CA ASP A 41 2.69 -11.14 -5.00
C ASP A 41 1.35 -10.55 -5.47
N MET A 42 0.85 -9.54 -4.73
CA MET A 42 -0.30 -8.73 -5.14
C MET A 42 -0.11 -8.13 -6.54
N LEU A 43 1.04 -7.48 -6.79
CA LEU A 43 1.36 -6.91 -8.09
C LEU A 43 1.36 -7.99 -9.18
N LYS A 44 1.99 -9.14 -8.93
CA LYS A 44 2.04 -10.24 -9.89
C LYS A 44 0.64 -10.76 -10.24
N ALA A 45 -0.24 -10.87 -9.25
CA ALA A 45 -1.63 -11.25 -9.44
C ALA A 45 -2.42 -10.19 -10.25
N LEU A 46 -2.18 -8.89 -9.99
CA LEU A 46 -2.77 -7.79 -10.77
C LEU A 46 -2.26 -7.77 -12.22
N CYS A 47 -0.96 -7.93 -12.45
CA CYS A 47 -0.38 -8.04 -13.80
C CYS A 47 -1.02 -9.20 -14.57
N LYS A 48 -1.17 -10.37 -13.94
CA LYS A 48 -1.84 -11.53 -14.54
C LYS A 48 -3.31 -11.24 -14.85
N LEU A 49 -4.03 -10.55 -13.96
CA LEU A 49 -5.41 -10.15 -14.19
C LEU A 49 -5.52 -9.16 -15.35
N HIS A 50 -4.53 -8.27 -15.50
CA HIS A 50 -4.48 -7.24 -16.53
C HIS A 50 -3.84 -7.68 -17.84
N GLU A 51 -3.34 -8.91 -17.92
CA GLU A 51 -2.63 -9.45 -19.09
C GLU A 51 -1.37 -8.63 -19.43
N VAL A 52 -0.72 -8.08 -18.40
CA VAL A 52 0.51 -7.28 -18.52
C VAL A 52 1.70 -8.10 -18.04
N ASN A 53 2.85 -7.93 -18.70
CA ASN A 53 4.09 -8.58 -18.29
C ASN A 53 4.54 -8.08 -16.91
N TYR A 54 4.74 -9.02 -15.99
CA TYR A 54 5.24 -8.70 -14.66
C TYR A 54 6.75 -8.41 -14.70
N SER A 55 7.16 -7.31 -14.08
CA SER A 55 8.55 -6.94 -13.85
C SER A 55 8.77 -6.74 -12.36
N GLU A 56 9.51 -7.64 -11.73
CA GLU A 56 9.84 -7.55 -10.31
C GLU A 56 10.64 -6.28 -9.99
N LEU A 57 11.57 -5.91 -10.89
CA LEU A 57 12.41 -4.72 -10.72
C LEU A 57 11.58 -3.44 -10.67
N GLN A 58 10.66 -3.27 -11.62
CA GLN A 58 9.78 -2.09 -11.67
C GLN A 58 8.79 -2.08 -10.50
N GLY A 59 8.22 -3.24 -10.19
CA GLY A 59 7.34 -3.41 -9.02
C GLY A 59 8.01 -2.97 -7.73
N LYS A 60 9.24 -3.45 -7.48
CA LYS A 60 10.06 -3.03 -6.34
C LYS A 60 10.36 -1.54 -6.35
N ALA A 61 10.68 -0.96 -7.52
CA ALA A 61 10.95 0.46 -7.64
C ALA A 61 9.74 1.31 -7.25
N ILE A 62 8.53 0.97 -7.75
CA ILE A 62 7.29 1.67 -7.42
C ILE A 62 6.95 1.53 -5.94
N ILE A 63 6.99 0.30 -5.40
CA ILE A 63 6.76 0.03 -3.97
C ILE A 63 7.70 0.85 -3.09
N THR A 64 9.00 0.87 -3.43
CA THR A 64 10.03 1.59 -2.68
C THR A 64 9.81 3.10 -2.76
N ALA A 65 9.47 3.63 -3.95
CA ALA A 65 9.21 5.05 -4.13
C ALA A 65 7.99 5.53 -3.32
N LEU A 66 6.88 4.78 -3.38
CA LEU A 66 5.66 5.12 -2.64
C LEU A 66 5.87 4.97 -1.12
N SER A 67 6.37 3.81 -0.68
CA SER A 67 6.61 3.54 0.75
C SER A 67 7.68 4.46 1.34
N GLY A 68 8.75 4.74 0.61
CA GLY A 68 9.80 5.67 1.01
C GLY A 68 9.27 7.11 1.12
N SER A 69 8.44 7.54 0.17
CA SER A 69 7.80 8.86 0.23
C SER A 69 6.82 8.99 1.40
N LEU A 70 6.07 7.93 1.71
CA LEU A 70 5.22 7.87 2.89
C LEU A 70 6.08 8.00 4.14
N MET A 71 7.07 7.12 4.33
CA MET A 71 7.98 7.13 5.48
C MET A 71 8.68 8.47 5.68
N ALA A 72 9.11 9.15 4.60
CA ALA A 72 9.71 10.48 4.68
C ALA A 72 8.72 11.56 5.15
N ARG A 73 7.44 11.49 4.73
CA ARG A 73 6.39 12.37 5.25
C ARG A 73 6.06 12.06 6.71
N LEU A 74 6.03 10.78 7.07
CA LEU A 74 5.80 10.36 8.44
C LEU A 74 6.93 10.83 9.34
N SER A 75 8.19 10.69 8.93
CA SER A 75 9.34 11.17 9.71
C SER A 75 9.33 12.69 9.83
N ALA A 76 9.06 13.43 8.75
CA ALA A 76 8.90 14.89 8.80
C ALA A 76 7.76 15.34 9.74
N SER A 77 6.69 14.54 9.85
CA SER A 77 5.56 14.80 10.75
C SER A 77 5.85 14.34 12.19
N ALA A 78 6.63 13.27 12.36
CA ALA A 78 7.03 12.68 13.64
C ALA A 78 8.15 13.47 14.33
N PHE A 79 8.94 14.28 13.61
CA PHE A 79 9.87 15.24 14.23
C PHE A 79 9.18 16.26 15.17
N LYS A 80 7.85 16.38 15.11
CA LYS A 80 7.04 17.18 16.06
C LYS A 80 6.60 16.40 17.32
N LEU A 81 6.93 15.11 17.45
CA LEU A 81 6.49 14.22 18.53
C LEU A 81 7.71 13.46 19.09
N ILE A 82 8.16 13.83 20.30
CA ILE A 82 9.33 13.26 21.00
C ILE A 82 9.02 11.83 21.55
N PRO A 83 9.97 11.11 22.21
CA PRO A 83 10.31 9.72 21.95
C PRO A 83 9.44 8.69 22.73
N GLY A 84 9.45 7.42 22.27
CA GLY A 84 8.85 6.29 23.01
C GLY A 84 7.65 5.62 22.32
N ILE A 85 7.77 5.27 21.04
CA ILE A 85 7.02 4.21 20.32
C ILE A 85 5.47 4.34 20.23
N GLY A 86 4.81 5.22 21.00
CA GLY A 86 3.36 5.19 21.22
C GLY A 86 2.49 6.13 20.37
N THR A 87 3.03 6.90 19.43
CA THR A 87 2.30 7.99 18.72
C THR A 87 2.37 7.92 17.20
N LEU A 88 2.60 6.73 16.62
CA LEU A 88 3.11 6.65 15.24
C LEU A 88 2.35 7.47 14.19
N LEU A 89 1.00 7.57 14.20
CA LEU A 89 0.26 8.30 13.15
C LEU A 89 -1.11 8.87 13.54
N GLY A 90 -1.26 9.40 14.75
CA GLY A 90 -2.54 10.00 15.18
C GLY A 90 -3.62 8.98 15.59
N GLY A 91 -3.21 7.82 16.12
CA GLY A 91 -4.12 6.85 16.75
C GLY A 91 -4.47 5.60 15.92
N ILE A 92 -3.97 5.46 14.70
CA ILE A 92 -4.08 4.19 13.93
C ILE A 92 -3.02 3.18 14.40
N SER A 93 -3.41 1.90 14.47
CA SER A 93 -2.48 0.82 14.83
C SER A 93 -1.52 0.49 13.68
N MET A 94 -0.40 -0.18 13.99
CA MET A 94 0.56 -0.64 12.99
C MET A 94 -0.08 -1.59 11.96
N ALA A 95 -0.97 -2.48 12.41
CA ALA A 95 -1.72 -3.38 11.53
C ALA A 95 -2.65 -2.60 10.57
N ALA A 96 -3.39 -1.62 11.09
CA ALA A 96 -4.27 -0.79 10.26
C ALA A 96 -3.47 0.05 9.24
N PHE A 97 -2.35 0.61 9.68
CA PHE A 97 -1.42 1.32 8.80
C PHE A 97 -0.86 0.42 7.70
N SER A 98 -0.40 -0.79 8.05
CA SER A 98 0.14 -1.77 7.09
C SER A 98 -0.89 -2.17 6.05
N ALA A 99 -2.14 -2.43 6.49
CA ALA A 99 -3.26 -2.72 5.59
C ALA A 99 -3.56 -1.53 4.67
N ALA A 100 -3.64 -0.31 5.20
CA ALA A 100 -3.91 0.89 4.42
C ALA A 100 -2.82 1.14 3.38
N ASN A 101 -1.55 1.08 3.76
CA ASN A 101 -0.43 1.26 2.83
C ASN A 101 -0.45 0.23 1.69
N THR A 102 -0.66 -1.05 2.04
CA THR A 102 -0.72 -2.14 1.05
C THR A 102 -1.93 -2.00 0.14
N TYR A 103 -3.09 -1.62 0.67
CA TYR A 103 -4.29 -1.34 -0.11
C TYR A 103 -4.02 -0.21 -1.12
N SER A 104 -3.49 0.93 -0.66
CA SER A 104 -3.18 2.08 -1.52
C SER A 104 -2.19 1.75 -2.63
N ILE A 105 -1.14 0.96 -2.34
CA ILE A 105 -0.19 0.48 -3.36
C ILE A 105 -0.92 -0.40 -4.39
N GLY A 106 -1.81 -1.29 -3.95
CA GLY A 106 -2.60 -2.13 -4.85
C GLY A 106 -3.51 -1.31 -5.77
N GLN A 107 -4.12 -0.25 -5.25
CA GLN A 107 -4.95 0.67 -6.02
C GLN A 107 -4.14 1.42 -7.08
N VAL A 108 -2.92 1.87 -6.74
CA VAL A 108 -2.01 2.47 -7.73
C VAL A 108 -1.70 1.47 -8.85
N PHE A 109 -1.36 0.23 -8.51
CA PHE A 109 -1.08 -0.78 -9.54
C PHE A 109 -2.28 -1.11 -10.42
N ASP A 110 -3.47 -1.31 -9.83
CA ASP A 110 -4.69 -1.54 -10.61
C ASP A 110 -5.00 -0.39 -11.55
N HIS A 111 -4.83 0.86 -11.07
CA HIS A 111 -5.00 2.06 -11.88
C HIS A 111 -3.99 2.14 -13.03
N LEU A 112 -2.70 1.93 -12.74
CA LEU A 112 -1.64 1.94 -13.76
C LEU A 112 -1.87 0.89 -14.84
N LEU A 113 -2.14 -0.34 -14.44
CA LEU A 113 -2.35 -1.46 -15.35
C LEU A 113 -3.63 -1.26 -16.18
N SER A 114 -4.69 -0.73 -15.57
CA SER A 114 -5.93 -0.39 -16.28
C SER A 114 -5.76 0.73 -17.29
N ARG A 115 -4.94 1.75 -16.97
CA ARG A 115 -4.81 2.97 -17.77
C ARG A 115 -3.74 2.85 -18.87
N TYR A 116 -2.58 2.29 -18.53
CA TYR A 116 -1.40 2.29 -19.41
C TYR A 116 -1.08 0.90 -19.97
N GLY A 117 -1.66 -0.17 -19.42
CA GLY A 117 -1.36 -1.54 -19.85
C GLY A 117 0.12 -1.94 -19.68
N SER A 118 0.88 -1.20 -18.86
CA SER A 118 2.30 -1.45 -18.60
C SER A 118 2.69 -0.89 -17.24
N LEU A 119 3.83 -1.36 -16.73
CA LEU A 119 4.50 -0.79 -15.55
C LEU A 119 5.62 0.18 -15.95
N ASP A 120 5.73 0.53 -17.23
CA ASP A 120 6.89 1.25 -17.80
C ASP A 120 6.55 2.72 -18.06
N ASN A 121 5.28 2.99 -18.34
CA ASN A 121 4.80 4.28 -18.79
C ASN A 121 3.86 4.86 -17.73
N PHE A 122 4.43 5.48 -16.69
CA PHE A 122 3.66 6.05 -15.59
C PHE A 122 4.15 7.44 -15.19
N ASP A 123 3.19 8.28 -14.80
CA ASP A 123 3.48 9.57 -14.19
C ASP A 123 3.63 9.39 -12.66
N ILE A 124 4.80 9.75 -12.13
CA ILE A 124 5.10 9.64 -10.70
C ILE A 124 4.18 10.55 -9.86
N GLU A 125 3.80 11.72 -10.37
CA GLU A 125 2.85 12.58 -9.68
C GLU A 125 1.46 11.95 -9.62
N GLU A 126 1.02 11.33 -10.71
CA GLU A 126 -0.25 10.62 -10.75
C GLU A 126 -0.28 9.45 -9.76
N MET A 127 0.77 8.62 -9.74
CA MET A 127 0.89 7.53 -8.78
C MET A 127 0.84 8.05 -7.33
N ARG A 128 1.56 9.14 -7.04
CA ARG A 128 1.54 9.75 -5.70
C ARG A 128 0.16 10.28 -5.34
N LYS A 129 -0.55 10.87 -6.28
CA LYS A 129 -1.90 11.39 -6.08
C LYS A 129 -2.88 10.25 -5.77
N VAL A 130 -2.92 9.21 -6.61
CA VAL A 130 -3.76 8.02 -6.39
C VAL A 130 -3.41 7.37 -5.05
N PHE A 131 -2.12 7.20 -4.76
CA PHE A 131 -1.66 6.66 -3.49
C PHE A 131 -2.17 7.47 -2.29
N GLN A 132 -2.02 8.79 -2.34
CA GLN A 132 -2.42 9.68 -1.25
C GLN A 132 -3.94 9.69 -1.06
N GLU A 133 -4.71 9.79 -2.13
CA GLU A 133 -6.18 9.75 -2.07
C GLU A 133 -6.68 8.44 -1.43
N GLU A 134 -6.13 7.29 -1.85
CA GLU A 134 -6.54 5.99 -1.32
C GLU A 134 -6.07 5.78 0.13
N PHE A 135 -4.88 6.28 0.47
CA PHE A 135 -4.36 6.21 1.83
C PHE A 135 -5.19 7.07 2.80
N GLU A 136 -5.56 8.29 2.39
CA GLU A 136 -6.42 9.17 3.19
C GLU A 136 -7.84 8.60 3.34
N LYS A 137 -8.42 8.03 2.27
CA LYS A 137 -9.70 7.31 2.34
C LYS A 137 -9.63 6.16 3.34
N GLY A 138 -8.57 5.36 3.29
CA GLY A 138 -8.33 4.26 4.23
C GLY A 138 -8.25 4.77 5.67
N LYS A 139 -7.45 5.82 5.91
CA LYS A 139 -7.31 6.43 7.24
C LYS A 139 -8.65 6.94 7.79
N ALA A 140 -9.40 7.71 6.99
CA ALA A 140 -10.69 8.28 7.40
C ALA A 140 -11.73 7.20 7.69
N PHE A 141 -11.74 6.09 6.92
CA PHE A 141 -12.60 4.95 7.19
C PHE A 141 -12.32 4.33 8.56
N PHE A 142 -11.05 4.12 8.91
CA PHE A 142 -10.69 3.55 10.21
C PHE A 142 -10.96 4.49 11.38
N GLU A 143 -10.69 5.79 11.24
CA GLU A 143 -10.99 6.78 12.27
C GLU A 143 -12.50 6.82 12.61
N LYS A 144 -13.36 6.74 11.58
CA LYS A 144 -14.83 6.72 11.75
C LYS A 144 -15.35 5.43 12.40
N ASN A 145 -14.69 4.29 12.19
CA ASN A 145 -15.14 2.97 12.63
C ASN A 145 -14.34 2.40 13.81
N ARG A 146 -13.55 3.22 14.50
CA ARG A 146 -12.76 2.79 15.66
C ARG A 146 -13.70 2.31 16.78
N PRO A 147 -13.59 1.07 17.28
CA PRO A 147 -14.35 0.64 18.46
C PRO A 147 -13.99 1.57 19.64
N LYS A 148 -15.02 2.01 20.38
CA LYS A 148 -14.86 2.84 21.58
C LYS A 148 -14.23 2.03 22.72
#